data_AF-A0A966PV08-F1
#
_entry.id   AF-A0A966PV08-F1
#
_cell.length_a   1.000
_cell.length_b   1.000
_cell.length_c   1.000
_cell.angle_alpha   90.00
_cell.angle_beta   90.00
_cell.angle_gamma   90.00
#
_symmetry.space_group_name_H-M   'P 1'
#
loop_
_entity.id
_entity.type
_entity.pdbx_description
1 polymer ?
#
loop_
_entity_poly.entity_id
_entity_poly.type
_entity_poly.pdbx_seq_one_letter_code
_entity_poly.pdbx_strand_id
1 'polypeptide(L)'
;MIQYEEDEQSTNIEISNVADWMKFNSPATSNSNDPFLVEGEEILKLNGLGPSFRRKVSRDIQKRFTGTDGAGTQQLLIQQAVSGYALFDLVQPEYNLDYLSTIYEISPYNYAAINAKVSNIVGLGFDFIESRKTTDMLDSIDDEKQLERARRKLNRIKQDLHQWLEDCNEEETFKETLIKFYTDVEATGNGYLEVGRTTNGKIGYIGHIPSKTMRVRRLRDGFVQLLYGKAVFFRNFGDTETANPIAGSTDRPNEIIHLKKYTPKNNYYGIPDIIAAQSAMAGNEFAGKYNLDYFENKAVPRYIITVKGAKLSTESERKLLEFFQVGLKGKNHRSLYIPLPPDSPDSKVEFKMEPIEAGQQESSFNVYRTSNRDEILMAHRVPINKIGTATGISLANARDADKTFKEQVCAPAQDILEKKLNKIIEEMTDALTLKFNELSLTDADTQSKIDERYLRLQVITPNEIRVRMGMVPRDGGDEVVDLQAQAAEIKAQAMQSRARDGERAANSPDNSGEGRNAKGDGRQVE
;
A
#
# COMPACT_ATOMS: atom_id res chain seq x y z
N MET A 1 -3.01 52.18 46.64
CA MET A 1 -3.45 52.78 45.36
C MET A 1 -2.22 52.90 44.49
N ILE A 2 -2.04 51.93 43.60
CA ILE A 2 -0.97 51.93 42.60
C ILE A 2 -1.67 52.37 41.31
N GLN A 3 -1.27 53.53 40.79
CA GLN A 3 -1.74 54.05 39.51
C GLN A 3 -1.15 53.18 38.39
N TYR A 4 -2.03 52.58 37.59
CA TYR A 4 -1.68 52.02 36.29
C TYR A 4 -1.52 53.20 35.31
N GLU A 5 -0.34 53.35 34.72
CA GLU A 5 -0.18 54.09 33.47
C GLU A 5 -0.45 53.12 32.32
N GLU A 6 -1.44 53.43 31.47
CA GLU A 6 -1.71 52.71 30.24
C GLU A 6 -0.69 53.14 29.17
N ASP A 7 0.27 52.26 28.87
CA ASP A 7 0.99 52.31 27.60
C ASP A 7 0.06 51.83 26.48
N GLU A 8 -0.73 52.74 25.88
CA GLU A 8 -1.32 52.50 24.56
C GLU A 8 -0.21 52.59 23.50
N GLN A 9 0.52 51.49 23.32
CA GLN A 9 1.26 51.26 22.09
C GLN A 9 0.25 51.09 20.94
N SER A 10 0.13 52.12 20.11
CA SER A 10 -0.58 52.06 18.84
C SER A 10 0.06 50.97 17.97
N THR A 11 -0.48 49.75 17.99
CA THR A 11 -0.16 48.67 17.05
C THR A 11 -0.96 48.87 15.76
N ASN A 12 -0.82 50.04 15.13
CA ASN A 12 -1.26 50.22 13.75
C ASN A 12 -0.18 49.64 12.83
N ILE A 13 -0.40 48.39 12.41
CA ILE A 13 0.25 47.83 11.23
C ILE A 13 -0.44 48.47 10.03
N GLU A 14 0.10 49.58 9.53
CA GLU A 14 -0.35 50.17 8.27
C GLU A 14 0.03 49.25 7.11
N ILE A 15 -0.98 48.66 6.47
CA ILE A 15 -0.85 47.86 5.25
C ILE A 15 -0.50 48.84 4.11
N SER A 16 0.78 48.90 3.75
CA SER A 16 1.31 49.91 2.82
C SER A 16 1.11 49.59 1.33
N ASN A 17 0.42 48.49 0.98
CA ASN A 17 0.25 48.15 -0.42
C ASN A 17 -1.07 47.43 -0.74
N VAL A 18 -1.83 47.99 -1.69
CA VAL A 18 -3.07 47.41 -2.24
C VAL A 18 -2.83 46.03 -2.88
N ALA A 19 -1.58 45.76 -3.28
CA ALA A 19 -1.15 44.47 -3.82
C ALA A 19 -1.19 43.32 -2.80
N ASP A 20 -1.02 43.59 -1.50
CA ASP A 20 -1.07 42.55 -0.46
C ASP A 20 -2.52 42.18 -0.12
N TRP A 21 -3.46 43.12 -0.22
CA TRP A 21 -4.89 42.84 -0.01
C TRP A 21 -5.47 41.92 -1.09
N MET A 22 -5.00 42.04 -2.35
CA MET A 22 -5.38 41.16 -3.46
C MET A 22 -4.89 39.71 -3.28
N LYS A 23 -3.77 39.48 -2.59
CA LYS A 23 -3.24 38.12 -2.36
C LYS A 23 -4.03 37.34 -1.31
N PHE A 24 -4.62 38.00 -0.31
CA PHE A 24 -5.40 37.33 0.72
C PHE A 24 -6.87 37.08 0.34
N ASN A 25 -7.42 37.87 -0.60
CA ASN A 25 -8.81 37.77 -1.04
C ASN A 25 -8.99 37.12 -2.42
N SER A 26 -7.90 36.72 -3.07
CA SER A 26 -8.02 35.79 -4.18
C SER A 26 -8.47 34.45 -3.59
N PRO A 27 -9.66 33.92 -3.92
CA PRO A 27 -9.93 32.53 -3.63
C PRO A 27 -8.76 31.78 -4.27
N ALA A 28 -7.99 31.03 -3.47
CA ALA A 28 -7.06 30.10 -4.05
C ALA A 28 -7.90 29.22 -4.96
N THR A 29 -7.87 29.47 -6.26
CA THR A 29 -8.40 28.56 -7.25
C THR A 29 -7.60 27.31 -7.02
N SER A 30 -8.16 26.38 -6.24
CA SER A 30 -7.74 24.99 -6.32
C SER A 30 -8.01 24.65 -7.77
N ASN A 31 -6.97 24.71 -8.61
CA ASN A 31 -7.02 24.19 -9.95
C ASN A 31 -7.22 22.68 -9.76
N SER A 32 -8.48 22.30 -9.56
CA SER A 32 -8.89 20.92 -9.49
C SER A 32 -8.68 20.39 -10.90
N ASN A 33 -7.56 19.68 -11.11
CA ASN A 33 -7.23 18.94 -12.33
C ASN A 33 -8.20 17.76 -12.58
N ASP A 34 -9.42 17.82 -12.05
CA ASP A 34 -10.42 16.79 -12.25
C ASP A 34 -10.92 16.86 -13.70
N PRO A 35 -10.58 15.86 -14.54
CA PRO A 35 -10.91 15.91 -15.96
C PRO A 35 -12.42 15.86 -16.21
N PHE A 36 -13.24 15.51 -15.21
CA PHE A 36 -14.70 15.45 -15.33
C PHE A 36 -15.41 16.79 -15.03
N LEU A 37 -14.66 17.82 -14.62
CA LEU A 37 -15.18 19.19 -14.50
C LEU A 37 -15.22 19.94 -15.83
N VAL A 38 -14.82 19.31 -16.95
CA VAL A 38 -14.96 19.88 -18.30
C VAL A 38 -16.43 20.27 -18.53
N GLU A 39 -16.65 21.47 -19.08
CA GLU A 39 -17.98 22.04 -19.30
C GLU A 39 -18.26 22.36 -20.77
N GLY A 40 -19.55 22.37 -21.12
CA GLY A 40 -20.03 22.94 -22.38
C GLY A 40 -19.47 22.23 -23.62
N GLU A 41 -19.05 23.01 -24.62
CA GLU A 41 -18.61 22.48 -25.92
C GLU A 41 -17.31 21.66 -25.86
N GLU A 42 -16.51 21.81 -24.82
CA GLU A 42 -15.28 21.02 -24.65
C GLU A 42 -15.57 19.53 -24.50
N ILE A 43 -16.73 19.17 -23.97
CA ILE A 43 -17.19 17.79 -23.84
C ILE A 43 -17.40 17.15 -25.21
N LEU A 44 -17.83 17.93 -26.20
CA LEU A 44 -18.01 17.45 -27.58
C LEU A 44 -16.68 17.14 -28.28
N LYS A 45 -15.57 17.72 -27.80
CA LYS A 45 -14.22 17.43 -28.30
C LYS A 45 -13.68 16.08 -27.80
N LEU A 46 -14.35 15.45 -26.83
CA LEU A 46 -13.94 14.15 -26.33
C LEU A 46 -14.11 13.04 -27.37
N ASN A 47 -13.12 12.16 -27.41
CA ASN A 47 -13.13 10.92 -28.17
C ASN A 47 -13.91 9.83 -27.42
N GLY A 48 -14.35 8.80 -28.13
CA GLY A 48 -15.13 7.69 -27.55
C GLY A 48 -16.65 7.96 -27.44
N LEU A 49 -17.11 9.15 -27.81
CA LEU A 49 -18.53 9.50 -27.81
C LEU A 49 -19.22 9.08 -29.11
N GLY A 50 -20.31 8.32 -28.98
CA GLY A 50 -21.15 7.89 -30.10
C GLY A 50 -21.95 9.05 -30.73
N PRO A 51 -22.39 8.93 -31.99
CA PRO A 51 -23.15 9.98 -32.68
C PRO A 51 -24.49 10.33 -32.03
N SER A 52 -25.15 9.37 -31.38
CA SER A 52 -26.39 9.60 -30.61
C SER A 52 -26.11 10.44 -29.37
N PHE A 53 -25.06 10.11 -28.62
CA PHE A 53 -24.65 10.82 -27.41
C PHE A 53 -24.22 12.26 -27.73
N ARG A 54 -23.37 12.47 -28.74
CA ARG A 54 -22.96 13.81 -29.18
C ARG A 54 -24.16 14.71 -29.54
N ARG A 55 -25.17 14.16 -30.24
CA ARG A 55 -26.41 14.90 -30.54
C ARG A 55 -27.22 15.22 -29.30
N LYS A 56 -27.30 14.31 -28.32
CA LYS A 56 -27.96 14.57 -27.03
C LYS A 56 -27.27 15.73 -26.31
N VAL A 57 -25.95 15.64 -26.13
CA VAL A 57 -25.13 16.66 -25.46
C VAL A 57 -25.26 18.02 -26.14
N SER A 58 -25.17 18.09 -27.46
CA SER A 58 -25.32 19.35 -28.21
C SER A 58 -26.69 20.01 -27.97
N ARG A 59 -27.78 19.24 -27.93
CA ARG A 59 -29.12 19.78 -27.59
C ARG A 59 -29.20 20.28 -26.16
N ASP A 60 -28.59 19.57 -25.21
CA ASP A 60 -28.62 19.96 -23.80
C ASP A 60 -27.79 21.24 -23.57
N ILE A 61 -26.66 21.39 -24.27
CA ILE A 61 -25.86 22.63 -24.30
C ILE A 61 -26.67 23.77 -24.92
N GLN A 62 -27.32 23.58 -26.08
CA GLN A 62 -28.11 24.64 -26.72
C GLN A 62 -29.26 25.15 -25.84
N LYS A 63 -29.96 24.24 -25.14
CA LYS A 63 -31.02 24.62 -24.19
C LYS A 63 -30.53 25.51 -23.04
N ARG A 64 -29.26 25.37 -22.61
CA ARG A 64 -28.64 26.26 -21.62
C ARG A 64 -28.58 27.70 -22.13
N PHE A 65 -28.21 27.90 -23.40
CA PHE A 65 -27.99 29.23 -23.97
C PHE A 65 -29.28 29.95 -24.39
N THR A 66 -30.40 29.24 -24.55
CA THR A 66 -31.69 29.84 -24.94
C THR A 66 -32.48 30.44 -23.76
N GLY A 67 -32.02 30.29 -22.52
CA GLY A 67 -32.72 30.76 -21.30
C GLY A 67 -32.15 32.04 -20.67
N THR A 68 -31.13 32.66 -21.28
CA THR A 68 -30.41 33.83 -20.73
C THR A 68 -31.09 35.16 -21.05
N ASP A 69 -32.33 35.34 -20.59
CA ASP A 69 -32.93 36.66 -20.32
C ASP A 69 -32.98 36.88 -18.80
N GLY A 70 -31.81 37.14 -18.22
CA GLY A 70 -31.65 37.99 -17.04
C GLY A 70 -32.10 37.53 -15.64
N ALA A 71 -32.74 36.38 -15.43
CA ALA A 71 -33.14 35.98 -14.07
C ALA A 71 -33.11 34.46 -13.82
N GLY A 72 -31.93 33.92 -13.51
CA GLY A 72 -31.79 32.58 -12.92
C GLY A 72 -31.48 32.69 -11.43
N THR A 73 -32.39 32.24 -10.54
CA THR A 73 -32.06 32.00 -9.12
C THR A 73 -30.90 31.02 -9.01
N GLN A 74 -29.95 31.24 -8.08
CA GLN A 74 -28.72 30.43 -7.93
C GLN A 74 -28.94 28.90 -7.91
N GLN A 75 -30.12 28.44 -7.50
CA GLN A 75 -30.51 27.03 -7.47
C GLN A 75 -30.75 26.41 -8.87
N LEU A 76 -31.17 27.20 -9.86
CA LEU A 76 -31.34 26.80 -11.27
C LEU A 76 -30.01 26.73 -12.01
N LEU A 77 -29.06 27.60 -11.69
CA LEU A 77 -27.70 27.60 -12.27
C LEU A 77 -26.92 26.33 -11.90
N ILE A 78 -27.14 25.78 -10.69
CA ILE A 78 -26.54 24.51 -10.24
C ILE A 78 -27.14 23.30 -10.99
N GLN A 79 -28.44 23.33 -11.32
CA GLN A 79 -29.07 22.32 -12.18
C GLN A 79 -28.71 22.44 -13.66
N GLN A 80 -28.17 23.59 -14.08
CA GLN A 80 -27.81 23.91 -15.48
C GLN A 80 -26.31 23.82 -15.78
N ALA A 81 -25.48 23.39 -14.82
CA ALA A 81 -24.07 23.09 -15.09
C ALA A 81 -23.99 21.82 -15.95
N VAL A 82 -23.82 22.00 -17.27
CA VAL A 82 -23.48 20.93 -18.22
C VAL A 82 -22.01 20.55 -18.00
N SER A 83 -21.73 19.93 -16.86
CA SER A 83 -20.43 19.35 -16.53
C SER A 83 -20.36 17.91 -17.03
N GLY A 84 -19.14 17.40 -17.18
CA GLY A 84 -18.91 15.97 -17.45
C GLY A 84 -19.65 15.08 -16.45
N TYR A 85 -19.70 15.48 -15.17
CA TYR A 85 -20.45 14.75 -14.14
C TYR A 85 -21.94 14.62 -14.45
N ALA A 86 -22.60 15.70 -14.87
CA ALA A 86 -24.02 15.67 -15.19
C ALA A 86 -24.29 14.86 -16.47
N LEU A 87 -23.48 15.06 -17.52
CA LEU A 87 -23.73 14.42 -18.82
C LEU A 87 -23.45 12.92 -18.85
N PHE A 88 -22.45 12.46 -18.10
CA PHE A 88 -22.10 11.04 -17.99
C PHE A 88 -22.84 10.32 -16.85
N ASP A 89 -23.76 11.01 -16.16
CA ASP A 89 -24.48 10.53 -14.97
C ASP A 89 -23.53 10.04 -13.86
N LEU A 90 -22.48 10.81 -13.55
CA LEU A 90 -21.44 10.42 -12.59
C LEU A 90 -21.69 10.99 -11.20
N VAL A 91 -21.08 10.32 -10.22
CA VAL A 91 -21.01 10.80 -8.84
C VAL A 91 -19.63 11.37 -8.58
N GLN A 92 -19.59 12.59 -8.06
CA GLN A 92 -18.36 13.24 -7.62
C GLN A 92 -17.83 12.57 -6.35
N PRO A 93 -16.53 12.23 -6.30
CA PRO A 93 -15.92 11.70 -5.08
C PRO A 93 -15.90 12.78 -3.99
N GLU A 94 -15.99 12.35 -2.72
CA GLU A 94 -15.99 13.26 -1.56
C GLU A 94 -14.65 13.98 -1.40
N TYR A 95 -13.56 13.31 -1.75
CA TYR A 95 -12.21 13.85 -1.74
C TYR A 95 -11.63 13.82 -3.17
N ASN A 96 -10.75 14.78 -3.46
CA ASN A 96 -10.05 14.82 -4.75
C ASN A 96 -9.10 13.63 -4.86
N LEU A 97 -9.39 12.73 -5.81
CA LEU A 97 -8.61 11.50 -5.99
C LEU A 97 -7.19 11.76 -6.52
N ASP A 98 -6.96 12.82 -7.30
CA ASP A 98 -5.62 13.18 -7.77
C ASP A 98 -4.77 13.68 -6.59
N TYR A 99 -5.35 14.52 -5.72
CA TYR A 99 -4.67 14.96 -4.51
C TYR A 99 -4.34 13.80 -3.56
N LEU A 100 -5.28 12.85 -3.38
CA LEU A 100 -5.01 11.64 -2.58
C LEU A 100 -3.87 10.80 -3.17
N SER A 101 -3.80 10.66 -4.50
CA SER A 101 -2.66 10.02 -5.16
C SER A 101 -1.35 10.79 -4.91
N THR A 102 -1.37 12.13 -4.91
CA THR A 102 -0.17 12.92 -4.58
C THR A 102 0.27 12.73 -3.13
N ILE A 103 -0.65 12.61 -2.17
CA ILE A 103 -0.32 12.35 -0.75
C ILE A 103 0.52 11.08 -0.59
N TYR A 104 0.25 10.06 -1.40
CA TYR A 104 1.07 8.84 -1.42
C TYR A 104 2.53 9.12 -1.75
N GLU A 105 2.82 10.02 -2.69
CA GLU A 105 4.19 10.34 -3.13
C GLU A 105 4.93 11.27 -2.17
N ILE A 106 4.24 12.23 -1.55
CA ILE A 106 4.88 13.30 -0.76
C ILE A 106 5.01 12.98 0.74
N SER A 107 4.17 12.09 1.29
CA SER A 107 4.16 11.79 2.72
C SER A 107 4.93 10.49 3.00
N PRO A 108 6.17 10.57 3.56
CA PRO A 108 7.04 9.40 3.67
C PRO A 108 6.50 8.32 4.60
N TYR A 109 5.83 8.69 5.69
CA TYR A 109 5.25 7.73 6.63
C TYR A 109 4.01 7.04 6.05
N ASN A 110 3.17 7.78 5.32
CA ASN A 110 2.04 7.23 4.58
C ASN A 110 2.52 6.28 3.48
N TYR A 111 3.50 6.71 2.68
CA TYR A 111 4.14 5.89 1.64
C TYR A 111 4.67 4.56 2.21
N ALA A 112 5.43 4.63 3.30
CA ALA A 112 6.01 3.44 3.91
C ALA A 112 4.94 2.51 4.50
N ALA A 113 3.90 3.07 5.15
CA ALA A 113 2.80 2.28 5.71
C ALA A 113 1.99 1.57 4.62
N ILE A 114 1.66 2.27 3.53
CA ILE A 114 0.95 1.68 2.38
C ILE A 114 1.78 0.56 1.77
N ASN A 115 3.06 0.79 1.50
CA ASN A 115 3.94 -0.22 0.90
C ASN A 115 4.16 -1.43 1.81
N ALA A 116 4.23 -1.24 3.13
CA ALA A 116 4.26 -2.34 4.08
C ALA A 116 2.99 -3.19 3.99
N LYS A 117 1.80 -2.58 3.93
CA LYS A 117 0.53 -3.31 3.75
C LYS A 117 0.48 -4.03 2.40
N VAL A 118 0.72 -3.34 1.30
CA VAL A 118 0.68 -3.92 -0.05
C VAL A 118 1.63 -5.11 -0.17
N SER A 119 2.86 -4.98 0.33
CA SER A 119 3.86 -6.05 0.28
C SER A 119 3.43 -7.30 1.06
N ASN A 120 2.75 -7.13 2.20
CA ASN A 120 2.32 -8.26 3.04
C ASN A 120 0.94 -8.82 2.65
N ILE A 121 0.10 -8.04 1.96
CA ILE A 121 -1.25 -8.47 1.52
C ILE A 121 -1.18 -9.15 0.15
N VAL A 122 -0.55 -8.52 -0.85
CA VAL A 122 -0.48 -9.04 -2.22
C VAL A 122 0.95 -9.34 -2.68
N GLY A 123 1.95 -8.66 -2.13
CA GLY A 123 3.35 -8.78 -2.58
C GLY A 123 3.99 -10.15 -2.31
N LEU A 124 3.51 -10.89 -1.30
CA LEU A 124 3.93 -12.28 -1.03
C LEU A 124 3.45 -13.26 -2.11
N GLY A 125 2.58 -12.82 -3.01
CA GLY A 125 1.97 -13.65 -4.05
C GLY A 125 0.76 -14.42 -3.53
N PHE A 126 0.31 -15.36 -4.35
CA PHE A 126 -0.86 -16.18 -4.09
C PHE A 126 -0.58 -17.61 -4.53
N ASP A 127 -1.43 -18.51 -4.06
CA ASP A 127 -1.48 -19.89 -4.52
C ASP A 127 -2.95 -20.33 -4.67
N PHE A 128 -3.15 -21.47 -5.33
CA PHE A 128 -4.46 -22.10 -5.44
C PHE A 128 -4.59 -23.23 -4.43
N ILE A 129 -5.68 -23.18 -3.68
CA ILE A 129 -6.15 -24.23 -2.78
C ILE A 129 -7.40 -24.89 -3.35
N GLU A 130 -7.65 -26.13 -2.94
CA GLU A 130 -8.85 -26.86 -3.33
C GLU A 130 -10.11 -26.16 -2.80
N SER A 131 -11.12 -26.04 -3.65
CA SER A 131 -12.42 -25.58 -3.21
C SER A 131 -13.05 -26.63 -2.28
N ARG A 132 -13.95 -26.20 -1.39
CA ARG A 132 -14.64 -27.12 -0.48
C ARG A 132 -15.31 -28.28 -1.22
N LYS A 133 -15.91 -27.99 -2.38
CA LYS A 133 -16.54 -29.01 -3.24
C LYS A 133 -15.52 -30.04 -3.72
N THR A 134 -14.33 -29.60 -4.12
CA THR A 134 -13.25 -30.49 -4.53
C THR A 134 -12.76 -31.36 -3.39
N THR A 135 -12.55 -30.76 -2.21
CA THR A 135 -12.12 -31.52 -1.02
C THR A 135 -13.14 -32.59 -0.67
N ASP A 136 -14.43 -32.24 -0.59
CA ASP A 136 -15.51 -33.21 -0.33
C ASP A 136 -15.55 -34.33 -1.40
N MET A 137 -15.27 -34.00 -2.66
CA MET A 137 -15.19 -35.00 -3.74
C MET A 137 -13.97 -35.91 -3.59
N LEU A 138 -12.80 -35.38 -3.25
CA LEU A 138 -11.59 -36.18 -3.05
C LEU A 138 -11.74 -37.14 -1.86
N ASP A 139 -12.34 -36.66 -0.77
CA ASP A 139 -12.59 -37.46 0.43
C ASP A 139 -13.58 -38.61 0.19
N SER A 140 -14.42 -38.50 -0.84
CA SER A 140 -15.36 -39.56 -1.24
C SER A 140 -14.75 -40.67 -2.09
N ILE A 141 -13.47 -40.55 -2.49
CA ILE A 141 -12.80 -41.52 -3.36
C ILE A 141 -12.07 -42.56 -2.51
N ASP A 142 -12.61 -43.78 -2.46
CA ASP A 142 -11.99 -44.90 -1.72
C ASP A 142 -10.83 -45.58 -2.49
N ASP A 143 -10.81 -45.49 -3.83
CA ASP A 143 -9.78 -46.12 -4.67
C ASP A 143 -8.53 -45.23 -4.77
N GLU A 144 -7.42 -45.69 -4.19
CA GLU A 144 -6.13 -44.99 -4.17
C GLU A 144 -5.65 -44.58 -5.57
N LYS A 145 -5.86 -45.43 -6.59
CA LYS A 145 -5.47 -45.11 -7.97
C LYS A 145 -6.34 -44.05 -8.62
N GLN A 146 -7.59 -43.91 -8.19
CA GLN A 146 -8.48 -42.83 -8.64
C GLN A 146 -8.13 -41.52 -7.92
N LEU A 147 -7.85 -41.59 -6.62
CA LEU A 147 -7.43 -40.45 -5.82
C LEU A 147 -6.13 -39.84 -6.37
N GLU A 148 -5.14 -40.67 -6.68
CA GLU A 148 -3.88 -40.21 -7.26
C GLU A 148 -4.10 -39.54 -8.63
N ARG A 149 -4.96 -40.11 -9.48
CA ARG A 149 -5.32 -39.52 -10.78
C ARG A 149 -6.05 -38.18 -10.63
N ALA A 150 -6.94 -38.07 -9.65
CA ALA A 150 -7.64 -36.82 -9.34
C ALA A 150 -6.66 -35.74 -8.88
N ARG A 151 -5.75 -36.06 -7.95
CA ARG A 151 -4.68 -35.16 -7.47
C ARG A 151 -3.77 -34.69 -8.61
N ARG A 152 -3.32 -35.60 -9.49
CA ARG A 152 -2.52 -35.24 -10.69
C ARG A 152 -3.27 -34.29 -11.62
N LYS A 153 -4.58 -34.50 -11.81
CA LYS A 153 -5.42 -33.61 -12.62
C LYS A 153 -5.56 -32.22 -11.99
N LEU A 154 -5.77 -32.14 -10.67
CA LEU A 154 -5.83 -30.87 -9.94
C LEU A 154 -4.52 -30.08 -10.03
N ASN A 155 -3.38 -30.76 -9.86
CA ASN A 155 -2.07 -30.13 -10.03
C ASN A 155 -1.87 -29.54 -11.42
N ARG A 156 -2.39 -30.21 -12.47
CA ARG A 156 -2.36 -29.67 -13.83
C ARG A 156 -3.24 -28.43 -13.97
N ILE A 157 -4.47 -28.47 -13.46
CA ILE A 157 -5.39 -27.32 -13.49
C ILE A 157 -4.77 -26.12 -12.74
N LYS A 158 -4.10 -26.37 -11.61
CA LYS A 158 -3.37 -25.35 -10.85
C LYS A 158 -2.26 -24.69 -11.68
N GLN A 159 -1.45 -25.48 -12.38
CA GLN A 159 -0.41 -24.95 -13.28
C GLN A 159 -1.01 -24.16 -14.45
N ASP A 160 -2.07 -24.68 -15.07
CA ASP A 160 -2.76 -24.03 -16.18
C ASP A 160 -3.39 -22.69 -15.75
N LEU A 161 -3.93 -22.60 -14.53
CA LEU A 161 -4.45 -21.36 -13.97
C LEU A 161 -3.37 -20.31 -13.72
N HIS A 162 -2.21 -20.72 -13.18
CA HIS A 162 -1.07 -19.82 -13.02
C HIS A 162 -0.66 -19.25 -14.37
N GLN A 163 -0.45 -20.12 -15.37
CA GLN A 163 -0.07 -19.66 -16.71
C GLN A 163 -1.13 -18.74 -17.32
N TRP A 164 -2.40 -19.09 -17.19
CA TRP A 164 -3.50 -18.27 -17.71
C TRP A 164 -3.56 -16.87 -17.08
N LEU A 165 -3.32 -16.74 -15.77
CA LEU A 165 -3.26 -15.43 -15.11
C LEU A 165 -2.09 -14.58 -15.62
N GLU A 166 -0.93 -15.19 -15.84
CA GLU A 166 0.23 -14.49 -16.41
C GLU A 166 -0.04 -14.11 -17.88
N ASP A 167 -0.75 -14.93 -18.65
CA ASP A 167 -1.11 -14.64 -20.04
C ASP A 167 -2.19 -13.55 -20.19
N CYS A 168 -2.90 -13.19 -19.11
CA CYS A 168 -3.92 -12.14 -19.13
C CYS A 168 -3.34 -10.72 -19.25
N ASN A 169 -2.03 -10.54 -19.13
CA ASN A 169 -1.37 -9.26 -19.31
C ASN A 169 0.03 -9.45 -19.88
N GLU A 170 0.33 -8.80 -21.02
CA GLU A 170 1.62 -8.97 -21.70
C GLU A 170 2.78 -8.20 -21.02
N GLU A 171 2.47 -7.10 -20.33
CA GLU A 171 3.49 -6.19 -19.79
C GLU A 171 3.89 -6.52 -18.35
N GLU A 172 2.96 -7.10 -17.59
CA GLU A 172 3.06 -7.24 -16.13
C GLU A 172 2.58 -8.60 -15.67
N THR A 173 3.25 -9.14 -14.67
CA THR A 173 2.75 -10.32 -13.96
C THR A 173 1.44 -10.00 -13.26
N PHE A 174 0.60 -11.02 -13.04
CA PHE A 174 -0.66 -10.81 -12.32
C PHE A 174 -0.44 -10.23 -10.92
N LYS A 175 0.67 -10.62 -10.26
CA LYS A 175 1.11 -10.04 -8.98
C LYS A 175 1.41 -8.54 -9.07
N GLU A 176 2.11 -8.08 -10.10
CA GLU A 176 2.43 -6.66 -10.30
C GLU A 176 1.15 -5.84 -10.52
N THR A 177 0.23 -6.36 -11.32
CA THR A 177 -1.10 -5.75 -11.51
C THR A 177 -1.83 -5.63 -10.16
N LEU A 178 -1.82 -6.68 -9.32
CA LEU A 178 -2.43 -6.63 -7.99
C LEU A 178 -1.74 -5.66 -7.04
N ILE A 179 -0.41 -5.51 -7.10
CA ILE A 179 0.34 -4.52 -6.32
C ILE A 179 -0.13 -3.11 -6.67
N LYS A 180 -0.25 -2.77 -7.96
CA LYS A 180 -0.75 -1.45 -8.39
C LYS A 180 -2.19 -1.21 -7.96
N PHE A 181 -3.04 -2.20 -8.20
CA PHE A 181 -4.44 -2.17 -7.80
C PHE A 181 -4.62 -1.94 -6.29
N TYR A 182 -3.91 -2.69 -5.46
CA TYR A 182 -4.05 -2.59 -4.00
C TYR A 182 -3.37 -1.33 -3.44
N THR A 183 -2.31 -0.83 -4.09
CA THR A 183 -1.72 0.48 -3.77
C THR A 183 -2.75 1.59 -3.92
N ASP A 184 -3.52 1.58 -5.00
CA ASP A 184 -4.61 2.54 -5.23
C ASP A 184 -5.73 2.44 -4.18
N VAL A 185 -6.11 1.21 -3.80
CA VAL A 185 -7.09 0.95 -2.71
C VAL A 185 -6.63 1.62 -1.42
N GLU A 186 -5.35 1.54 -1.11
CA GLU A 186 -4.79 2.10 0.12
C GLU A 186 -4.53 3.61 0.05
N ALA A 187 -4.07 4.12 -1.10
CA ALA A 187 -3.75 5.52 -1.32
C ALA A 187 -4.99 6.40 -1.48
N THR A 188 -6.00 5.92 -2.22
CA THR A 188 -7.20 6.70 -2.56
C THR A 188 -8.49 6.15 -1.92
N GLY A 189 -8.43 5.00 -1.28
CA GLY A 189 -9.60 4.28 -0.78
C GLY A 189 -10.34 3.46 -1.85
N ASN A 190 -9.87 3.48 -3.10
CA ASN A 190 -10.55 2.91 -4.26
C ASN A 190 -9.51 2.22 -5.16
N GLY A 191 -9.85 1.06 -5.71
CA GLY A 191 -9.05 0.38 -6.73
C GLY A 191 -9.95 -0.24 -7.77
N TYR A 192 -9.52 -0.19 -9.03
CA TYR A 192 -10.28 -0.66 -10.18
C TYR A 192 -9.43 -1.66 -10.98
N LEU A 193 -9.94 -2.87 -11.11
CA LEU A 193 -9.36 -3.93 -11.94
C LEU A 193 -10.23 -4.07 -13.19
N GLU A 194 -9.65 -3.80 -14.35
CA GLU A 194 -10.25 -3.98 -15.67
C GLU A 194 -10.19 -5.45 -16.05
N VAL A 195 -11.32 -5.96 -16.55
CA VAL A 195 -11.42 -7.30 -17.12
C VAL A 195 -11.92 -7.18 -18.56
N GLY A 196 -11.08 -7.58 -19.50
CA GLY A 196 -11.41 -7.64 -20.92
C GLY A 196 -11.76 -9.06 -21.34
N ARG A 197 -12.76 -9.17 -22.23
CA ARG A 197 -13.20 -10.46 -22.78
C ARG A 197 -12.83 -10.59 -24.25
N THR A 198 -12.44 -11.81 -24.62
CA THR A 198 -12.25 -12.23 -26.00
C THR A 198 -13.58 -12.26 -26.77
N THR A 199 -13.54 -12.38 -28.09
CA THR A 199 -14.73 -12.50 -28.94
C THR A 199 -15.63 -13.68 -28.57
N ASN A 200 -15.05 -14.72 -27.97
CA ASN A 200 -15.72 -15.92 -27.49
C ASN A 200 -16.29 -15.77 -26.06
N GLY A 201 -16.20 -14.59 -25.46
CA GLY A 201 -16.74 -14.30 -24.12
C GLY A 201 -15.87 -14.74 -22.94
N LYS A 202 -14.71 -15.37 -23.20
CA LYS A 202 -13.75 -15.74 -22.15
C LYS A 202 -12.95 -14.53 -21.70
N ILE A 203 -12.59 -14.48 -20.42
CA ILE A 203 -11.63 -13.50 -19.88
C ILE A 203 -10.29 -13.69 -20.58
N GLY A 204 -9.78 -12.61 -21.18
CA GLY A 204 -8.50 -12.60 -21.89
C GLY A 204 -7.62 -11.41 -21.54
N TYR A 205 -8.09 -10.51 -20.69
CA TYR A 205 -7.29 -9.40 -20.18
C TYR A 205 -7.66 -9.10 -18.74
N ILE A 206 -6.65 -8.88 -17.90
CA ILE A 206 -6.82 -8.35 -16.54
C ILE A 206 -5.77 -7.26 -16.31
N GLY A 207 -6.23 -6.04 -16.00
CA GLY A 207 -5.37 -4.88 -15.87
C GLY A 207 -5.76 -3.92 -14.75
N HIS A 208 -4.83 -3.09 -14.33
CA HIS A 208 -5.09 -2.03 -13.34
C HIS A 208 -5.47 -0.72 -14.03
N ILE A 209 -6.49 -0.03 -13.51
CA ILE A 209 -6.78 1.35 -13.89
C ILE A 209 -6.51 2.31 -12.73
N PRO A 210 -5.68 3.36 -12.94
CA PRO A 210 -5.45 4.39 -11.94
C PRO A 210 -6.74 5.06 -11.46
N SER A 211 -6.96 5.04 -10.16
CA SER A 211 -8.24 5.39 -9.53
C SER A 211 -8.64 6.84 -9.74
N LYS A 212 -7.66 7.74 -9.87
CA LYS A 212 -7.90 9.15 -10.18
C LYS A 212 -8.61 9.39 -11.51
N THR A 213 -8.47 8.45 -12.46
CA THR A 213 -9.04 8.55 -13.82
C THR A 213 -10.47 8.03 -13.93
N MET A 214 -10.99 7.37 -12.88
CA MET A 214 -12.26 6.64 -12.90
C MET A 214 -13.36 7.33 -12.10
N ARG A 215 -14.60 7.30 -12.60
CA ARG A 215 -15.79 7.76 -11.88
C ARG A 215 -16.91 6.72 -11.93
N VAL A 216 -17.63 6.60 -10.82
CA VAL A 216 -18.78 5.70 -10.68
C VAL A 216 -20.03 6.37 -11.21
N ARG A 217 -20.84 5.64 -12.00
CA ARG A 217 -22.15 6.12 -12.44
C ARG A 217 -23.17 6.10 -11.29
N ARG A 218 -24.09 7.05 -11.31
CA ARG A 218 -25.11 7.27 -10.28
C ARG A 218 -26.05 6.09 -10.09
N LEU A 219 -26.41 5.41 -11.18
CA LEU A 219 -27.25 4.21 -11.12
C LEU A 219 -26.47 2.95 -10.71
N ARG A 220 -25.15 3.04 -10.52
CA ARG A 220 -24.25 1.92 -10.22
C ARG A 220 -24.26 0.83 -11.28
N ASP A 221 -24.59 1.20 -12.50
CA ASP A 221 -24.63 0.36 -13.70
C ASP A 221 -23.29 0.40 -14.46
N GLY A 222 -22.24 0.98 -13.88
CA GLY A 222 -20.90 0.96 -14.42
C GLY A 222 -20.07 2.16 -14.03
N PHE A 223 -19.01 2.37 -14.81
CA PHE A 223 -17.97 3.35 -14.56
C PHE A 223 -17.63 4.09 -15.85
N VAL A 224 -17.11 5.31 -15.72
CA VAL A 224 -16.55 6.06 -16.84
C VAL A 224 -15.14 6.48 -16.49
N GLN A 225 -14.22 6.18 -17.39
CA GLN A 225 -12.86 6.69 -17.38
C GLN A 225 -12.73 7.83 -18.38
N LEU A 226 -11.99 8.86 -17.99
CA LEU A 226 -11.56 9.92 -18.89
C LEU A 226 -10.05 10.01 -18.88
N LEU A 227 -9.43 9.61 -19.99
CA LEU A 227 -7.98 9.56 -20.13
C LEU A 227 -7.57 10.12 -21.49
N TYR A 228 -6.65 11.09 -21.50
CA TYR A 228 -6.16 11.77 -22.72
C TYR A 228 -7.28 12.26 -23.66
N GLY A 229 -8.37 12.79 -23.09
CA GLY A 229 -9.51 13.28 -23.86
C GLY A 229 -10.40 12.19 -24.48
N LYS A 230 -10.22 10.91 -24.11
CA LYS A 230 -11.08 9.79 -24.50
C LYS A 230 -11.94 9.36 -23.32
N ALA A 231 -13.26 9.36 -23.51
CA ALA A 231 -14.21 8.81 -22.56
C ALA A 231 -14.46 7.32 -22.88
N VAL A 232 -14.32 6.47 -21.88
CA VAL A 232 -14.55 5.01 -21.98
C VAL A 232 -15.51 4.59 -20.89
N PHE A 233 -16.52 3.80 -21.23
CA PHE A 233 -17.47 3.24 -20.28
C PHE A 233 -17.12 1.79 -20.01
N PHE A 234 -17.28 1.40 -18.75
CA PHE A 234 -17.06 0.04 -18.27
C PHE A 234 -18.28 -0.45 -17.50
N ARG A 235 -18.56 -1.74 -17.60
CA ARG A 235 -19.62 -2.40 -16.83
C ARG A 235 -19.12 -2.86 -15.47
N ASN A 236 -20.04 -3.24 -14.60
CA ASN A 236 -19.67 -4.07 -13.45
C ASN A 236 -19.25 -5.46 -13.93
N PHE A 237 -18.28 -6.07 -13.25
CA PHE A 237 -17.90 -7.46 -13.53
C PHE A 237 -19.09 -8.42 -13.48
N GLY A 238 -19.24 -9.23 -14.54
CA GLY A 238 -20.34 -10.17 -14.75
C GLY A 238 -21.62 -9.56 -15.33
N ASP A 239 -21.70 -8.24 -15.53
CA ASP A 239 -22.85 -7.62 -16.20
C ASP A 239 -22.69 -7.70 -17.73
N THR A 240 -23.65 -8.36 -18.38
CA THR A 240 -23.71 -8.53 -19.83
C THR A 240 -24.87 -7.78 -20.49
N GLU A 241 -25.73 -7.13 -19.70
CA GLU A 241 -26.99 -6.55 -20.16
C GLU A 241 -26.90 -5.04 -20.36
N THR A 242 -26.11 -4.34 -19.53
CA THR A 242 -26.03 -2.88 -19.60
C THR A 242 -25.46 -2.41 -20.94
N ALA A 243 -26.23 -1.65 -21.72
CA ALA A 243 -25.73 -1.05 -22.96
C ALA A 243 -24.76 0.10 -22.66
N ASN A 244 -23.78 0.32 -23.54
CA ASN A 244 -22.89 1.47 -23.40
C ASN A 244 -23.67 2.80 -23.59
N PRO A 245 -23.79 3.64 -22.54
CA PRO A 245 -24.58 4.87 -22.61
C PRO A 245 -23.88 5.99 -23.40
N ILE A 246 -22.55 5.92 -23.61
CA ILE A 246 -21.74 6.97 -24.25
C ILE A 246 -21.39 6.64 -25.71
N ALA A 247 -21.07 5.39 -26.03
CA ALA A 247 -20.63 4.96 -27.37
C ALA A 247 -21.76 4.28 -28.17
N GLY A 248 -22.82 3.80 -27.51
CA GLY A 248 -23.95 3.12 -28.15
C GLY A 248 -23.83 1.59 -28.15
N SER A 249 -24.82 0.91 -28.74
CA SER A 249 -25.06 -0.53 -28.58
C SER A 249 -24.08 -1.47 -29.29
N THR A 250 -23.31 -0.97 -30.26
CA THR A 250 -22.32 -1.80 -30.99
C THR A 250 -21.00 -1.95 -30.25
N ASP A 251 -20.77 -1.12 -29.22
CA ASP A 251 -19.58 -1.22 -28.40
C ASP A 251 -19.69 -2.37 -27.39
N ARG A 252 -18.57 -3.04 -27.12
CA ARG A 252 -18.47 -4.11 -26.11
C ARG A 252 -17.59 -3.62 -24.97
N PRO A 253 -18.16 -2.88 -23.98
CA PRO A 253 -17.45 -2.44 -22.80
C PRO A 253 -16.75 -3.57 -22.07
N ASN A 254 -15.53 -3.28 -21.63
CA ASN A 254 -14.85 -4.08 -20.61
C ASN A 254 -15.54 -3.93 -19.26
N GLU A 255 -15.17 -4.82 -18.35
CA GLU A 255 -15.75 -4.95 -17.03
C GLU A 255 -14.81 -4.42 -15.95
N ILE A 256 -15.37 -4.00 -14.82
CA ILE A 256 -14.60 -3.48 -13.69
C ILE A 256 -14.98 -4.20 -12.41
N ILE A 257 -13.95 -4.65 -11.69
CA ILE A 257 -14.04 -4.99 -10.28
C ILE A 257 -13.57 -3.78 -9.47
N HIS A 258 -14.51 -3.14 -8.79
CA HIS A 258 -14.22 -2.06 -7.83
C HIS A 258 -14.05 -2.63 -6.42
N LEU A 259 -12.86 -2.46 -5.86
CA LEU A 259 -12.61 -2.61 -4.43
C LEU A 259 -12.52 -1.23 -3.79
N LYS A 260 -13.19 -1.06 -2.66
CA LYS A 260 -13.19 0.19 -1.92
C LYS A 260 -13.13 -0.03 -0.43
N LYS A 261 -12.51 0.92 0.26
CA LYS A 261 -12.49 0.96 1.72
C LYS A 261 -13.80 1.53 2.23
N TYR A 262 -14.39 0.86 3.21
CA TYR A 262 -15.69 1.27 3.72
C TYR A 262 -15.62 2.62 4.45
N THR A 263 -16.61 3.46 4.22
CA THR A 263 -16.88 4.67 5.01
C THR A 263 -18.38 4.79 5.26
N PRO A 264 -18.82 5.19 6.46
CA PRO A 264 -20.24 5.40 6.74
C PRO A 264 -20.81 6.66 6.05
N LYS A 265 -19.96 7.55 5.52
CA LYS A 265 -20.40 8.80 4.87
C LYS A 265 -20.74 8.64 3.40
N ASN A 266 -20.10 7.70 2.71
CA ASN A 266 -20.17 7.60 1.25
C ASN A 266 -20.44 6.16 0.81
N ASN A 267 -21.47 6.00 -0.02
CA ASN A 267 -21.84 4.70 -0.55
C ASN A 267 -21.26 4.39 -1.93
N TYR A 268 -20.63 5.35 -2.61
CA TYR A 268 -20.05 5.20 -3.94
C TYR A 268 -18.54 4.95 -3.86
N TYR A 269 -17.81 5.83 -3.18
CA TYR A 269 -16.35 5.76 -3.06
C TYR A 269 -15.92 5.36 -1.65
N GLY A 270 -14.73 4.77 -1.56
CA GLY A 270 -14.02 4.61 -0.30
C GLY A 270 -13.11 5.79 0.03
N ILE A 271 -12.61 5.80 1.26
CA ILE A 271 -11.62 6.78 1.74
C ILE A 271 -10.37 6.05 2.26
N PRO A 272 -9.17 6.62 2.06
CA PRO A 272 -7.93 6.04 2.57
C PRO A 272 -7.76 6.34 4.07
N ASP A 273 -6.96 5.53 4.77
CA ASP A 273 -6.78 5.67 6.24
C ASP A 273 -6.15 7.01 6.61
N ILE A 274 -5.32 7.58 5.72
CA ILE A 274 -4.60 8.83 5.95
C ILE A 274 -5.54 10.02 6.20
N ILE A 275 -6.80 9.95 5.76
CA ILE A 275 -7.82 10.97 6.08
C ILE A 275 -8.02 11.09 7.59
N ALA A 276 -7.96 9.99 8.34
CA ALA A 276 -8.08 10.03 9.80
C ALA A 276 -6.90 10.74 10.49
N ALA A 277 -5.72 10.75 9.85
CA ALA A 277 -4.49 11.40 10.34
C ALA A 277 -4.10 12.64 9.51
N GLN A 278 -5.08 13.31 8.88
CA GLN A 278 -4.83 14.46 8.00
C GLN A 278 -4.07 15.61 8.71
N SER A 279 -4.36 15.85 10.00
CA SER A 279 -3.72 16.89 10.80
C SER A 279 -2.25 16.58 11.07
N ALA A 280 -1.94 15.32 11.40
CA ALA A 280 -0.56 14.85 11.58
C ALA A 280 0.24 14.90 10.28
N MET A 281 -0.39 14.54 9.15
CA MET A 281 0.20 14.64 7.82
C MET A 281 0.56 16.09 7.47
N ALA A 282 -0.41 17.00 7.56
CA ALA A 282 -0.19 18.42 7.30
C ALA A 282 0.85 19.02 8.25
N GLY A 283 0.79 18.68 9.54
CA GLY A 283 1.76 19.11 10.55
C GLY A 283 3.19 18.66 10.23
N ASN A 284 3.36 17.41 9.79
CA ASN A 284 4.68 16.90 9.40
C ASN A 284 5.19 17.58 8.11
N GLU A 285 4.32 17.87 7.15
CA GLU A 285 4.68 18.61 5.94
C GLU A 285 5.12 20.04 6.26
N PHE A 286 4.34 20.78 7.05
CA PHE A 286 4.68 22.15 7.45
C PHE A 286 5.94 22.22 8.32
N ALA A 287 6.15 21.26 9.23
CA ALA A 287 7.40 21.17 9.98
C ALA A 287 8.61 20.91 9.06
N GLY A 288 8.44 20.09 8.02
CA GLY A 288 9.45 19.85 6.99
C GLY A 288 9.78 21.12 6.20
N LYS A 289 8.74 21.80 5.70
CA LYS A 289 8.86 23.06 4.96
C LYS A 289 9.49 24.17 5.80
N TYR A 290 9.05 24.34 7.05
CA TYR A 290 9.66 25.30 7.97
C TYR A 290 11.16 25.05 8.15
N ASN A 291 11.56 23.79 8.34
CA ASN A 291 12.98 23.46 8.47
C ASN A 291 13.74 23.75 7.16
N LEU A 292 13.16 23.41 6.01
CA LEU A 292 13.75 23.72 4.70
C LEU A 292 13.92 25.23 4.52
N ASP A 293 12.87 26.01 4.76
CA ASP A 293 12.87 27.46 4.71
C ASP A 293 13.88 28.05 5.70
N TYR A 294 13.98 27.50 6.91
CA TYR A 294 14.98 27.89 7.90
C TYR A 294 16.40 27.64 7.38
N PHE A 295 16.66 26.53 6.68
CA PHE A 295 17.98 26.24 6.10
C PHE A 295 18.29 27.09 4.86
N GLU A 296 17.33 27.27 3.97
CA GLU A 296 17.48 28.03 2.72
C GLU A 296 17.54 29.54 2.96
N ASN A 297 16.67 30.02 3.85
CA ASN A 297 16.43 31.42 4.14
C ASN A 297 16.79 31.73 5.60
N LYS A 298 18.00 31.39 6.07
CA LYS A 298 18.57 31.92 7.34
C LYS A 298 18.66 33.47 7.32
N ALA A 299 17.52 34.12 7.24
CA ALA A 299 17.28 35.54 7.05
C ALA A 299 16.89 36.21 8.38
N VAL A 300 17.10 35.52 9.50
CA VAL A 300 17.31 36.22 10.77
C VAL A 300 18.72 36.82 10.70
N PRO A 301 18.86 38.16 10.75
CA PRO A 301 20.18 38.76 10.88
C PRO A 301 20.85 38.15 12.10
N ARG A 302 21.99 37.46 11.94
CA ARG A 302 22.65 36.84 13.09
C ARG A 302 23.07 37.86 14.15
N TYR A 303 23.23 39.12 13.74
CA TYR A 303 23.68 40.21 14.58
C TYR A 303 22.92 41.50 14.25
N ILE A 304 22.58 42.25 15.30
CA ILE A 304 22.22 43.66 15.20
C ILE A 304 23.48 44.46 15.47
N ILE A 305 23.84 45.34 14.53
CA ILE A 305 24.92 46.31 14.73
C ILE A 305 24.28 47.65 15.07
N THR A 306 24.54 48.14 16.28
CA THR A 306 24.15 49.48 16.70
C THR A 306 25.39 50.35 16.79
N VAL A 307 25.42 51.44 16.03
CA VAL A 307 26.45 52.49 16.12
C VAL A 307 25.80 53.74 16.70
N LYS A 308 26.23 54.17 17.90
CA LYS A 308 25.79 55.42 18.54
C LYS A 308 26.88 56.47 18.45
N GLY A 309 26.52 57.74 18.23
CA GLY A 309 27.45 58.87 18.24
C GLY A 309 28.15 59.20 16.90
N ALA A 310 27.87 58.46 15.82
CA ALA A 310 28.45 58.72 14.49
C ALA A 310 27.41 58.55 13.36
N LYS A 311 27.45 59.42 12.34
CA LYS A 311 26.78 59.18 11.05
C LYS A 311 27.74 58.43 10.13
N LEU A 312 27.34 57.25 9.66
CA LEU A 312 28.10 56.52 8.63
C LEU A 312 28.07 57.31 7.32
N SER A 313 29.18 57.30 6.58
CA SER A 313 29.18 57.79 5.21
C SER A 313 28.35 56.85 4.31
N THR A 314 27.76 57.40 3.26
CA THR A 314 26.93 56.62 2.30
C THR A 314 27.72 55.47 1.64
N GLU A 315 29.04 55.63 1.49
CA GLU A 315 29.92 54.57 0.98
C GLU A 315 30.10 53.42 1.99
N SER A 316 30.29 53.74 3.28
CA SER A 316 30.42 52.75 4.35
C SER A 316 29.10 52.02 4.61
N GLU A 317 27.98 52.74 4.55
CA GLU A 317 26.63 52.17 4.62
C GLU A 317 26.37 51.19 3.46
N ARG A 318 26.72 51.58 2.23
CA ARG A 318 26.60 50.71 1.05
C ARG A 318 27.46 49.45 1.18
N LYS A 319 28.74 49.58 1.59
CA LYS A 319 29.64 48.43 1.80
C LYS A 319 29.13 47.49 2.89
N LEU A 320 28.53 48.05 3.94
CA LEU A 320 27.93 47.29 5.03
C LEU A 320 26.70 46.52 4.52
N LEU A 321 25.76 47.19 3.85
CA LEU A 321 24.58 46.55 3.26
C LEU A 321 24.94 45.48 2.23
N GLU A 322 25.91 45.73 1.35
CA GLU A 322 26.38 44.78 0.34
C GLU A 322 27.04 43.53 0.98
N PHE A 323 27.83 43.72 2.04
CA PHE A 323 28.38 42.61 2.82
C PHE A 323 27.29 41.74 3.44
N PHE A 324 26.21 42.34 3.96
CA PHE A 324 25.08 41.59 4.55
C PHE A 324 24.18 40.93 3.50
N GLN A 325 23.91 41.59 2.37
CA GLN A 325 23.03 41.07 1.32
C GLN A 325 23.69 39.98 0.46
N VAL A 326 24.97 40.15 0.12
CA VAL A 326 25.69 39.27 -0.82
C VAL A 326 26.71 38.39 -0.10
N GLY A 327 27.33 38.89 0.97
CA GLY A 327 28.46 38.24 1.64
C GLY A 327 28.11 37.19 2.70
N LEU A 328 26.88 37.21 3.23
CA LEU A 328 26.41 36.30 4.29
C LEU A 328 25.41 35.25 3.80
N LYS A 329 24.83 35.43 2.60
CA LYS A 329 23.97 34.42 1.98
C LYS A 329 24.84 33.24 1.48
N GLY A 330 24.78 32.11 2.18
CA GLY A 330 25.37 30.84 1.73
C GLY A 330 26.85 30.59 2.02
N LYS A 331 27.57 31.46 2.77
CA LYS A 331 28.96 31.22 3.20
C LYS A 331 29.18 31.55 4.68
N ASN A 332 29.70 30.58 5.44
CA ASN A 332 29.99 30.74 6.87
C ASN A 332 31.37 31.39 7.10
N HIS A 333 31.44 32.34 8.06
CA HIS A 333 32.65 32.93 8.68
C HIS A 333 33.49 33.94 7.86
N ARG A 334 33.03 35.18 7.71
CA ARG A 334 33.90 36.31 7.30
C ARG A 334 33.97 37.38 8.39
N SER A 335 35.18 37.85 8.69
CA SER A 335 35.43 38.97 9.61
C SER A 335 35.16 40.30 8.91
N LEU A 336 34.30 41.12 9.51
CA LEU A 336 33.98 42.47 9.04
C LEU A 336 34.82 43.48 9.83
N TYR A 337 35.62 44.29 9.15
CA TYR A 337 36.37 45.39 9.74
C TYR A 337 35.72 46.72 9.35
N ILE A 338 35.15 47.43 10.32
CA ILE A 338 34.58 48.77 10.14
C ILE A 338 35.43 49.74 10.94
N PRO A 339 36.20 50.65 10.29
CA PRO A 339 36.88 51.72 11.01
C PRO A 339 35.83 52.72 11.52
N LEU A 340 35.78 52.89 12.85
CA LEU A 340 34.95 53.90 13.50
C LEU A 340 35.74 55.22 13.61
N PRO A 341 35.08 56.38 13.45
CA PRO A 341 35.76 57.66 13.66
C PRO A 341 36.21 57.81 15.13
N PRO A 342 37.32 58.53 15.38
CA PRO A 342 37.84 58.73 16.74
C PRO A 342 36.85 59.52 17.61
N ASP A 343 36.85 59.25 18.91
CA ASP A 343 36.03 59.97 19.89
C ASP A 343 36.30 61.47 19.85
N SER A 344 35.23 62.25 19.98
CA SER A 344 35.29 63.71 20.13
C SER A 344 34.82 64.11 21.54
N PRO A 345 35.21 65.30 22.06
CA PRO A 345 34.76 65.76 23.38
C PRO A 345 33.24 65.76 23.56
N ASP A 346 32.49 65.95 22.47
CA ASP A 346 31.03 66.06 22.44
C ASP A 346 30.31 64.78 21.96
N SER A 347 31.04 63.75 21.50
CA SER A 347 30.44 62.50 21.03
C SER A 347 31.38 61.31 21.19
N LYS A 348 30.94 60.31 21.95
CA LYS A 348 31.57 58.98 22.05
C LYS A 348 30.94 58.04 21.05
N VAL A 349 31.79 57.33 20.29
CA VAL A 349 31.32 56.34 19.32
C VAL A 349 31.22 54.98 20.01
N GLU A 350 30.01 54.47 20.19
CA GLU A 350 29.77 53.14 20.77
C GLU A 350 29.35 52.15 19.68
N PHE A 351 30.04 51.00 19.63
CA PHE A 351 29.72 49.87 18.76
C PHE A 351 29.21 48.71 19.60
N LYS A 352 27.96 48.31 19.39
CA LYS A 352 27.38 47.09 19.98
C LYS A 352 27.00 46.11 18.90
N MET A 353 27.40 44.86 19.12
CA MET A 353 27.05 43.71 18.28
C MET A 353 26.30 42.73 19.17
N GLU A 354 24.98 42.63 18.97
CA GLU A 354 24.12 41.74 19.76
C GLU A 354 23.68 40.57 18.88
N PRO A 355 23.97 39.31 19.27
CA PRO A 355 23.46 38.15 18.54
C PRO A 355 21.94 38.05 18.71
N ILE A 356 21.18 37.93 17.62
CA ILE A 356 19.72 37.77 17.69
C ILE A 356 19.34 36.34 18.12
N GLU A 357 20.14 35.34 17.75
CA GLU A 357 19.90 33.94 18.10
C GLU A 357 21.11 33.33 18.81
N ALA A 358 20.97 33.06 20.11
CA ALA A 358 21.95 32.33 20.92
C ALA A 358 21.41 30.98 21.46
N GLY A 359 20.18 30.60 21.10
CA GLY A 359 19.53 29.36 21.55
C GLY A 359 19.64 28.22 20.53
N GLN A 360 19.78 26.98 21.02
CA GLN A 360 19.78 25.78 20.20
C GLN A 360 18.34 25.52 19.67
N GLN A 361 18.03 25.99 18.46
CA GLN A 361 16.78 25.66 17.73
C GLN A 361 16.93 24.43 16.82
N GLU A 362 18.14 23.87 16.70
CA GLU A 362 18.34 22.60 16.01
C GLU A 362 17.48 21.53 16.68
N SER A 363 16.51 20.97 15.94
CA SER A 363 15.59 19.90 16.36
C SER A 363 14.24 20.34 16.99
N SER A 364 13.79 21.60 16.89
CA SER A 364 12.52 22.07 17.49
C SER A 364 11.27 21.25 17.14
N PHE A 365 11.26 20.55 16.00
CA PHE A 365 10.14 19.72 15.56
C PHE A 365 10.36 18.21 15.70
N ASN A 366 11.45 17.72 16.30
CA ASN A 366 11.72 16.28 16.32
C ASN A 366 10.66 15.48 17.10
N VAL A 367 10.27 15.97 18.28
CA VAL A 367 9.19 15.37 19.07
C VAL A 367 7.87 15.44 18.31
N TYR A 368 7.57 16.58 17.70
CA TYR A 368 6.33 16.77 16.93
C TYR A 368 6.25 15.83 15.72
N ARG A 369 7.33 15.70 14.94
CA ARG A 369 7.40 14.77 13.80
C ARG A 369 7.32 13.31 14.23
N THR A 370 7.90 12.97 15.37
CA THR A 370 7.77 11.62 15.97
C THR A 370 6.32 11.34 16.33
N SER A 371 5.63 12.28 16.98
CA SER A 371 4.20 12.15 17.31
C SER A 371 3.34 12.02 16.04
N ASN A 372 3.59 12.85 15.03
CA ASN A 372 2.86 12.80 13.76
C ASN A 372 3.08 11.48 13.03
N ARG A 373 4.31 10.94 13.05
CA ARG A 373 4.61 9.61 12.51
C ARG A 373 3.76 8.56 13.19
N ASP A 374 3.74 8.55 14.52
CA ASP A 374 3.05 7.51 15.29
C ASP A 374 1.52 7.58 15.07
N GLU A 375 0.95 8.78 14.93
CA GLU A 375 -0.46 8.99 14.58
C GLU A 375 -0.80 8.48 13.15
N ILE A 376 0.07 8.77 12.17
CA ILE A 376 -0.10 8.26 10.79
C ILE A 376 -0.04 6.73 10.77
N LEU A 377 0.95 6.13 11.44
CA LEU A 377 1.08 4.68 11.53
C LEU A 377 -0.08 4.01 12.27
N MET A 378 -0.58 4.67 13.32
CA MET A 378 -1.77 4.23 14.05
C MET A 378 -3.01 4.19 13.14
N ALA A 379 -3.21 5.21 12.31
CA ALA A 379 -4.31 5.23 11.34
C ALA A 379 -4.24 4.05 10.35
N HIS A 380 -3.04 3.71 9.87
CA HIS A 380 -2.82 2.55 9.01
C HIS A 380 -2.79 1.21 9.76
N ARG A 381 -2.69 1.23 11.09
CA ARG A 381 -2.46 0.07 11.95
C ARG A 381 -1.18 -0.70 11.56
N VAL A 382 -0.18 0.01 11.07
CA VAL A 382 1.11 -0.56 10.67
C VAL A 382 2.12 -0.36 11.80
N PRO A 383 2.74 -1.43 12.32
CA PRO A 383 3.69 -1.27 13.40
C PRO A 383 5.02 -0.71 12.85
N ILE A 384 5.68 0.10 13.68
CA ILE A 384 6.88 0.87 13.27
C ILE A 384 8.03 -0.03 12.77
N ASN A 385 8.16 -1.24 13.30
CA ASN A 385 9.18 -2.21 12.90
C ASN A 385 9.01 -2.72 11.44
N LYS A 386 7.85 -2.49 10.79
CA LYS A 386 7.64 -2.81 9.37
C LYS A 386 8.16 -1.73 8.42
N ILE A 387 8.38 -0.51 8.90
CA ILE A 387 8.81 0.61 8.06
C ILE A 387 10.22 1.09 8.37
N GLY A 388 10.82 0.66 9.48
CA GLY A 388 12.17 1.04 9.86
C GLY A 388 12.60 0.45 11.21
N THR A 389 13.81 0.82 11.64
CA THR A 389 14.39 0.33 12.90
C THR A 389 13.80 1.10 14.06
N ALA A 390 12.96 0.44 14.85
CA ALA A 390 12.45 1.02 16.08
C ALA A 390 13.53 0.99 17.17
N THR A 391 13.86 2.15 17.73
CA THR A 391 14.82 2.24 18.84
C THR A 391 14.21 1.68 20.11
N GLY A 392 14.83 0.67 20.72
CA GLY A 392 14.43 0.14 22.03
C GLY A 392 13.29 -0.89 22.02
N ILE A 393 12.91 -1.46 20.87
CA ILE A 393 11.93 -2.56 20.82
C ILE A 393 12.65 -3.91 21.02
N SER A 394 12.16 -4.72 21.96
CA SER A 394 12.63 -6.09 22.17
C SER A 394 12.17 -7.01 21.02
N LEU A 395 12.93 -8.07 20.73
CA LEU A 395 12.55 -9.05 19.70
C LEU A 395 11.18 -9.68 19.96
N ALA A 396 10.83 -9.90 21.22
CA ALA A 396 9.52 -10.43 21.61
C ALA A 396 8.39 -9.47 21.23
N ASN A 397 8.50 -8.18 21.58
CA ASN A 397 7.50 -7.18 21.25
C ASN A 397 7.37 -6.98 19.74
N ALA A 398 8.47 -7.07 18.99
CA ALA A 398 8.45 -7.01 17.53
C ALA A 398 7.69 -8.20 16.91
N ARG A 399 7.89 -9.42 17.43
CA ARG A 399 7.16 -10.62 17.00
C ARG A 399 5.66 -10.51 17.28
N ASP A 400 5.29 -10.02 18.46
CA ASP A 400 3.86 -9.83 18.82
C ASP A 400 3.19 -8.73 17.97
N ALA A 401 3.91 -7.65 17.67
CA ALA A 401 3.43 -6.60 16.76
C ALA A 401 3.24 -7.14 15.33
N ASP A 402 4.17 -7.95 14.83
CA ASP A 402 4.07 -8.59 13.52
C ASP A 402 2.89 -9.57 13.45
N LYS A 403 2.67 -10.34 14.53
CA LYS A 403 1.51 -11.21 14.65
C LYS A 403 0.20 -10.43 14.59
N THR A 404 0.10 -9.35 15.37
CA THR A 404 -1.08 -8.49 15.40
C THR A 404 -1.35 -7.86 14.03
N PHE A 405 -0.29 -7.39 13.35
CA PHE A 405 -0.39 -6.82 12.01
C PHE A 405 -0.86 -7.86 10.98
N LYS A 406 -0.31 -9.08 11.04
CA LYS A 406 -0.76 -10.19 10.19
C LYS A 406 -2.24 -10.51 10.41
N GLU A 407 -2.62 -10.80 11.64
CA GLU A 407 -3.96 -11.34 11.98
C GLU A 407 -5.07 -10.29 11.88
N GLN A 408 -4.79 -9.01 12.18
CA GLN A 408 -5.83 -8.00 12.29
C GLN A 408 -5.86 -6.97 11.14
N VAL A 409 -4.83 -6.95 10.28
CA VAL A 409 -4.74 -6.03 9.15
C VAL A 409 -4.60 -6.80 7.84
N CYS A 410 -3.60 -7.67 7.72
CA CYS A 410 -3.30 -8.33 6.45
C CYS A 410 -4.31 -9.43 6.10
N ALA A 411 -4.54 -10.40 6.98
CA ALA A 411 -5.42 -11.53 6.71
C ALA A 411 -6.87 -11.10 6.40
N PRO A 412 -7.51 -10.18 7.16
CA PRO A 412 -8.85 -9.72 6.83
C PRO A 412 -8.92 -8.98 5.49
N ALA A 413 -7.88 -8.24 5.14
CA ALA A 413 -7.77 -7.57 3.85
C ALA A 413 -7.62 -8.58 2.69
N GLN A 414 -6.79 -9.61 2.88
CA GLN A 414 -6.63 -10.72 1.94
C GLN A 414 -7.97 -11.43 1.71
N ASP A 415 -8.72 -11.78 2.76
CA ASP A 415 -10.02 -12.46 2.63
C ASP A 415 -11.04 -11.65 1.80
N ILE A 416 -11.09 -10.32 2.00
CA ILE A 416 -11.96 -9.43 1.23
C ILE A 416 -11.55 -9.41 -0.25
N LEU A 417 -10.25 -9.36 -0.52
CA LEU A 417 -9.70 -9.34 -1.88
C LEU A 417 -9.90 -10.69 -2.58
N GLU A 418 -9.62 -11.80 -1.90
CA GLU A 418 -9.86 -13.16 -2.38
C GLU A 418 -11.30 -13.35 -2.79
N LYS A 419 -12.27 -12.88 -2.00
CA LYS A 419 -13.68 -12.94 -2.36
C LYS A 419 -14.00 -12.22 -3.68
N LYS A 420 -13.27 -11.15 -4.02
CA LYS A 420 -13.45 -10.42 -5.28
C LYS A 420 -12.76 -11.14 -6.44
N LEU A 421 -11.52 -11.58 -6.24
CA LEU A 421 -10.73 -12.24 -7.27
C LEU A 421 -11.23 -13.65 -7.58
N ASN A 422 -11.75 -14.38 -6.59
CA ASN A 422 -12.31 -15.71 -6.81
C ASN A 422 -13.53 -15.70 -7.73
N LYS A 423 -14.22 -14.57 -7.90
CA LYS A 423 -15.26 -14.45 -8.95
C LYS A 423 -14.69 -14.60 -10.36
N ILE A 424 -13.45 -14.19 -10.58
CA ILE A 424 -12.73 -14.38 -11.84
C ILE A 424 -12.33 -15.86 -11.98
N ILE A 425 -11.78 -16.45 -10.91
CA ILE A 425 -11.32 -17.85 -10.92
C ILE A 425 -12.50 -18.82 -11.12
N GLU A 426 -13.66 -18.54 -10.51
CA GLU A 426 -14.89 -19.33 -10.64
C GLU A 426 -15.40 -19.43 -12.09
N GLU A 427 -15.12 -18.45 -12.95
CA GLU A 427 -15.45 -18.54 -14.39
C GLU A 427 -14.56 -19.54 -15.14
N MET A 428 -13.36 -19.82 -14.62
CA MET A 428 -12.40 -20.74 -15.23
C MET A 428 -12.52 -22.15 -14.65
N THR A 429 -12.70 -22.27 -13.33
CA THR A 429 -12.89 -23.56 -12.65
C THR A 429 -13.59 -23.39 -11.31
N ASP A 430 -14.42 -24.36 -10.94
CA ASP A 430 -14.99 -24.48 -9.59
C ASP A 430 -14.13 -25.35 -8.67
N ALA A 431 -13.03 -25.90 -9.18
CA ALA A 431 -12.22 -26.87 -8.47
C ALA A 431 -11.21 -26.22 -7.49
N LEU A 432 -10.77 -25.01 -7.80
CA LEU A 432 -9.70 -24.31 -7.08
C LEU A 432 -10.14 -22.89 -6.72
N THR A 433 -9.63 -22.38 -5.61
CA THR A 433 -9.79 -21.00 -5.17
C THR A 433 -8.43 -20.37 -4.92
N LEU A 434 -8.26 -19.13 -5.33
CA LEU A 434 -7.10 -18.31 -5.04
C LEU A 434 -7.07 -17.95 -3.55
N LYS A 435 -5.92 -18.17 -2.92
CA LYS A 435 -5.59 -17.77 -1.55
C LYS A 435 -4.26 -17.01 -1.55
N PHE A 436 -4.18 -15.88 -0.87
CA PHE A 436 -2.91 -15.16 -0.77
C PHE A 436 -1.93 -15.86 0.17
N ASN A 437 -0.64 -15.72 -0.14
CA ASN A 437 0.42 -16.17 0.75
C ASN A 437 0.46 -15.27 1.98
N GLU A 438 0.49 -15.89 3.15
CA GLU A 438 0.57 -15.16 4.41
C GLU A 438 2.01 -14.97 4.86
N LEU A 439 2.26 -13.89 5.60
CA LEU A 439 3.55 -13.69 6.25
C LEU A 439 3.85 -14.86 7.21
N SER A 440 5.00 -15.50 7.01
CA SER A 440 5.53 -16.45 7.98
C SER A 440 6.16 -15.70 9.15
N LEU A 441 5.63 -15.93 10.36
CA LEU A 441 6.21 -15.43 11.61
C LEU A 441 7.19 -16.42 12.22
N THR A 442 7.30 -17.60 11.63
CA THR A 442 8.12 -18.71 12.10
C THR A 442 9.50 -18.61 11.48
N ASP A 443 10.55 -18.58 12.31
CA ASP A 443 11.91 -18.68 11.80
C ASP A 443 12.20 -20.10 11.26
N ALA A 444 13.19 -20.22 10.39
CA ALA A 444 13.51 -21.49 9.72
C ALA A 444 13.85 -22.61 10.72
N ASP A 445 14.43 -22.28 11.88
CA ASP A 445 14.75 -23.23 12.94
C ASP A 445 13.47 -23.76 13.62
N THR A 446 12.54 -22.88 13.95
CA THR A 446 11.25 -23.27 14.51
C THR A 446 10.44 -24.07 13.50
N GLN A 447 10.46 -23.68 12.22
CA GLN A 447 9.79 -24.43 11.16
C GLN A 447 10.39 -25.83 10.99
N SER A 448 11.72 -25.94 10.99
CA SER A 448 12.43 -27.23 10.99
C SER A 448 12.02 -28.12 12.16
N LYS A 449 11.94 -27.57 13.38
CA LYS A 449 11.49 -28.30 14.58
C LYS A 449 10.03 -28.75 14.50
N ILE A 450 9.16 -27.95 13.88
CA ILE A 450 7.76 -28.31 13.63
C ILE A 450 7.70 -29.46 12.63
N ASP A 451 8.41 -29.36 11.51
CA ASP A 451 8.44 -30.37 10.46
C ASP A 451 9.06 -31.69 10.95
N GLU A 452 10.15 -31.64 11.72
CA GLU A 452 10.73 -32.80 12.42
C GLU A 452 9.71 -33.47 13.34
N ARG A 453 8.96 -32.68 14.12
CA ARG A 453 7.93 -33.20 15.03
C ARG A 453 6.79 -33.86 14.25
N TYR A 454 6.35 -33.28 13.15
CA TYR A 454 5.29 -33.86 12.32
C TYR A 454 5.73 -35.13 11.59
N LEU A 455 6.97 -35.18 11.08
CA LEU A 455 7.55 -36.41 10.55
C LEU A 455 7.61 -37.50 11.62
N ARG A 456 8.05 -37.16 12.83
CA ARG A 456 8.13 -38.12 13.95
C ARG A 456 6.77 -38.62 14.41
N LEU A 457 5.77 -37.75 14.39
CA LEU A 457 4.39 -38.10 14.76
C LEU A 457 3.60 -38.70 13.58
N GLN A 458 4.24 -38.93 12.43
CA GLN A 458 3.63 -39.51 11.23
C GLN A 458 2.41 -38.71 10.73
N VAL A 459 2.42 -37.39 10.95
CA VAL A 459 1.36 -36.48 10.51
C VAL A 459 1.55 -36.08 9.05
N ILE A 460 2.81 -35.96 8.61
CA ILE A 460 3.18 -35.58 7.24
C ILE A 460 4.28 -36.50 6.71
N THR A 461 4.40 -36.57 5.39
CA THR A 461 5.43 -37.34 4.68
C THR A 461 6.61 -36.45 4.27
N PRO A 462 7.81 -37.02 4.02
CA PRO A 462 8.95 -36.27 3.51
C PRO A 462 8.66 -35.51 2.21
N ASN A 463 7.85 -36.06 1.30
CA ASN A 463 7.52 -35.40 0.05
C ASN A 463 6.59 -34.20 0.24
N GLU A 464 5.71 -34.20 1.23
CA GLU A 464 4.89 -33.03 1.57
C GLU A 464 5.75 -31.84 2.03
N ILE A 465 6.83 -32.09 2.78
CA ILE A 465 7.80 -31.03 3.13
C ILE A 465 8.60 -30.59 1.91
N ARG A 466 9.08 -31.53 1.09
CA ARG A 466 9.86 -31.21 -0.12
C ARG A 466 9.07 -30.35 -1.08
N VAL A 467 7.81 -30.69 -1.34
CA VAL A 467 6.90 -29.89 -2.17
C VAL A 467 6.73 -28.48 -1.60
N ARG A 468 6.54 -28.35 -0.28
CA ARG A 468 6.48 -27.04 0.40
C ARG A 468 7.75 -26.21 0.23
N MET A 469 8.91 -26.87 0.18
CA MET A 469 10.21 -26.24 -0.05
C MET A 469 10.55 -26.04 -1.55
N GLY A 470 9.63 -26.36 -2.47
CA GLY A 470 9.88 -26.29 -3.92
C GLY A 470 10.89 -27.34 -4.41
N MET A 471 11.14 -28.39 -3.64
CA MET A 471 12.02 -29.49 -4.01
C MET A 471 11.25 -30.60 -4.72
N VAL A 472 11.90 -31.24 -5.70
CA VAL A 472 11.33 -32.39 -6.41
C VAL A 472 11.08 -33.54 -5.40
N PRO A 473 9.90 -34.18 -5.41
CA PRO A 473 9.63 -35.38 -4.62
C PRO A 473 10.71 -36.45 -4.82
N ARG A 474 11.03 -37.19 -3.76
CA ARG A 474 11.96 -38.33 -3.85
C ARG A 474 11.18 -39.64 -3.82
N ASP A 475 11.76 -40.65 -4.45
CA ASP A 475 11.24 -42.03 -4.37
C ASP A 475 11.25 -42.52 -2.91
N GLY A 476 10.18 -43.20 -2.49
CA GLY A 476 9.93 -43.59 -1.09
C GLY A 476 9.64 -42.43 -0.13
N GLY A 477 9.44 -41.21 -0.64
CA GLY A 477 9.15 -40.02 0.17
C GLY A 477 7.67 -39.79 0.50
N ASP A 478 6.77 -40.59 -0.07
CA ASP A 478 5.32 -40.52 0.17
C ASP A 478 4.86 -41.41 1.35
N GLU A 479 5.80 -42.14 1.96
CA GLU A 479 5.54 -42.95 3.16
C GLU A 479 5.89 -42.17 4.44
N VAL A 480 5.13 -42.40 5.51
CA VAL A 480 5.41 -41.81 6.81
C VAL A 480 6.71 -42.36 7.38
N VAL A 481 7.53 -41.49 7.98
CA VAL A 481 8.82 -41.91 8.53
C VAL A 481 8.57 -42.62 9.88
N ASP A 482 8.78 -43.93 9.93
CA ASP A 482 8.82 -44.66 11.20
C ASP A 482 10.19 -44.54 11.87
N LEU A 483 10.34 -43.49 12.67
CA LEU A 483 11.55 -43.24 13.46
C LEU A 483 11.69 -44.21 14.64
N GLN A 484 10.62 -44.88 15.09
CA GLN A 484 10.68 -45.87 16.17
C GLN A 484 11.25 -47.19 15.66
N ALA A 485 10.81 -47.65 14.48
CA ALA A 485 11.38 -48.82 13.82
C ALA A 485 12.86 -48.62 13.46
N GLN A 486 13.24 -47.43 12.94
CA GLN A 486 14.64 -47.14 12.64
C GLN A 486 15.53 -47.11 13.89
N ALA A 487 15.07 -46.51 14.99
CA ALA A 487 15.82 -46.52 16.24
C ALA A 487 15.96 -47.93 16.85
N ALA A 488 14.89 -48.74 16.76
CA ALA A 488 14.91 -50.14 17.19
C ALA A 488 15.85 -50.99 16.31
N GLU A 489 15.87 -50.75 15.00
CA GLU A 489 16.69 -51.47 14.02
C GLU A 489 18.18 -51.11 14.13
N ILE A 490 18.51 -49.83 14.30
CA ILE A 490 19.89 -49.38 14.58
C ILE A 490 20.38 -49.99 15.90
N LYS A 491 19.54 -50.01 16.94
CA LYS A 491 19.86 -50.61 18.24
C LYS A 491 19.99 -52.14 18.14
N ALA A 492 19.18 -52.80 17.32
CA ALA A 492 19.24 -54.23 17.09
C ALA A 492 20.50 -54.65 16.31
N GLN A 493 20.90 -53.87 15.31
CA GLN A 493 22.14 -54.05 14.53
C GLN A 493 23.39 -53.77 15.37
N ALA A 494 23.41 -52.66 16.12
CA ALA A 494 24.51 -52.33 17.03
C ALA A 494 24.71 -53.39 18.13
N MET A 495 23.63 -54.03 18.59
CA MET A 495 23.70 -55.11 19.57
C MET A 495 23.88 -56.51 18.94
N GLN A 496 24.01 -56.67 17.61
CA GLN A 496 24.04 -57.98 16.94
C GLN A 496 22.91 -58.93 17.39
N SER A 497 21.77 -58.39 17.82
CA SER A 497 20.70 -59.15 18.47
C SER A 497 20.09 -60.19 17.53
N ARG A 498 19.94 -59.88 16.24
CA ARG A 498 19.48 -60.82 15.20
C ARG A 498 20.43 -62.01 14.98
N ALA A 499 21.75 -61.80 15.07
CA ALA A 499 22.72 -62.88 14.95
C ALA A 499 22.67 -63.79 16.18
N ARG A 500 22.52 -63.21 17.38
CA ARG A 500 22.37 -63.95 18.64
C ARG A 500 21.03 -64.68 18.75
N ASP A 501 19.96 -64.12 18.20
CA ASP A 501 18.65 -64.78 18.12
C ASP A 501 18.65 -65.88 17.06
N GLY A 502 19.37 -65.70 15.95
CA GLY A 502 19.64 -66.76 14.96
C GLY A 502 20.45 -67.92 15.55
N GLU A 503 21.50 -67.63 16.33
CA GLU A 503 22.27 -68.63 17.07
C GLU A 503 21.47 -69.30 18.20
N ARG A 504 20.58 -68.56 18.88
CA ARG A 504 19.67 -69.14 19.88
C ARG A 504 18.64 -70.06 19.23
N ALA A 505 18.05 -69.67 18.11
CA ALA A 505 17.13 -70.52 17.36
C ALA A 505 17.83 -71.76 16.79
N ALA A 506 19.06 -71.62 16.30
CA ALA A 506 19.87 -72.74 15.81
C ALA A 506 20.35 -73.69 16.94
N ASN A 507 20.50 -73.17 18.17
CA ASN A 507 20.89 -73.95 19.35
C ASN A 507 19.70 -74.41 20.21
N SER A 508 18.46 -74.08 19.83
CA SER A 508 17.26 -74.59 20.50
C SER A 508 17.04 -76.06 20.12
N PRO A 509 16.87 -76.98 21.08
CA PRO A 509 16.56 -78.38 20.79
C PRO A 509 15.13 -78.53 20.27
N ASP A 510 14.91 -79.42 19.31
CA ASP A 510 13.60 -79.65 18.65
C ASP A 510 12.51 -80.21 19.59
N ASN A 511 12.87 -80.76 20.76
CA ASN A 511 11.91 -81.26 21.74
C ASN A 511 12.25 -80.79 23.17
N SER A 512 11.23 -80.37 23.91
CA SER A 512 11.37 -79.88 25.28
C SER A 512 11.66 -81.02 26.25
N GLY A 513 12.86 -81.05 26.83
CA GLY A 513 13.21 -81.94 27.94
C GLY A 513 14.58 -82.63 27.85
N GLU A 514 15.26 -82.60 26.71
CA GLU A 514 16.60 -83.19 26.56
C GLU A 514 17.62 -82.16 26.07
N GLY A 515 18.69 -81.96 26.85
CA GLY A 515 19.83 -81.16 26.41
C GLY A 515 20.69 -81.96 25.42
N ARG A 516 21.05 -81.35 24.29
CA ARG A 516 22.06 -81.95 23.40
C ARG A 516 23.41 -81.99 24.11
N ASN A 517 24.02 -83.17 24.19
CA ASN A 517 25.41 -83.30 24.63
C ASN A 517 26.33 -82.45 23.73
N ALA A 518 27.29 -81.77 24.38
CA ALA A 518 28.27 -80.96 23.70
C ALA A 518 29.09 -81.81 22.70
N LYS A 519 29.39 -81.21 21.55
CA LYS A 519 30.07 -81.84 20.43
C LYS A 519 31.49 -82.27 20.85
N GLY A 520 31.66 -83.54 21.23
CA GLY A 520 32.96 -84.09 21.62
C GLY A 520 32.94 -85.32 22.53
N ASP A 521 31.86 -85.58 23.27
CA ASP A 521 31.78 -86.79 24.11
C ASP A 521 31.32 -88.00 23.30
N GLY A 522 32.27 -88.88 23.01
CA GLY A 522 32.00 -90.20 22.43
C GLY A 522 31.27 -91.14 23.40
N ARG A 523 30.65 -92.17 22.85
CA ARG A 523 30.00 -93.27 23.58
C ARG A 523 30.93 -93.84 24.67
N GLN A 524 30.58 -93.70 25.95
CA GLN A 524 31.05 -94.63 26.97
C GLN A 524 30.23 -95.92 26.85
N VAL A 525 30.94 -97.04 26.73
CA VAL A 525 30.38 -98.39 26.64
C VAL A 525 30.51 -99.06 28.00
N GLU A 526 29.42 -99.73 28.38
CA GLU A 526 29.11 -100.46 29.63
C GLU A 526 28.78 -99.65 30.89
#